data_AF-A0A7W0U780-F1
#
_entry.id   AF-A0A7W0U780-F1
#
_cell.length_a   1.000
_cell.length_b   1.000
_cell.length_c   1.000
_cell.angle_alpha   90.00
_cell.angle_beta   90.00
_cell.angle_gamma   90.00
#
_symmetry.space_group_name_H-M   'P 1'
#
loop_
_entity.id
_entity.type
_entity.pdbx_description
1 polymer ?
#
loop_
_entity_poly.entity_id
_entity_poly.type
_entity_poly.pdbx_seq_one_letter_code
_entity_poly.pdbx_strand_id
1 'polypeptide(L)'
;MGPETVRDALGAAPRPVRIDGTPLSACLDPATDGTDLQAVGTSLVGAASELAGSAARRPEGEAAMRLGYLVGAVQRGAGRANAQGINSELVRRIEQELALVDPGSRAVREGLRAGRSTG
;
A
#
# COMPACT_ATOMS: atom_id res chain seq x y z
N MET A 1 10.87 8.27 6.97
CA MET A 1 9.68 7.48 7.36
C MET A 1 10.08 6.01 7.42
N GLY A 2 9.60 5.24 8.40
CA GLY A 2 9.80 3.79 8.48
C GLY A 2 8.52 2.98 8.19
N PRO A 3 8.62 1.64 8.03
CA PRO A 3 7.49 0.74 7.82
C PRO A 3 6.38 0.85 8.88
N GLU A 4 6.75 1.12 10.13
CA GLU A 4 5.86 1.30 11.26
C GLU A 4 4.93 2.50 11.08
N THR A 5 5.45 3.63 10.60
CA THR A 5 4.65 4.83 10.31
C THR A 5 3.59 4.55 9.26
N VAL A 6 3.95 3.81 8.21
CA VAL A 6 3.01 3.40 7.14
C VAL A 6 1.92 2.50 7.70
N ARG A 7 2.28 1.50 8.51
CA ARG A 7 1.32 0.59 9.13
C ARG A 7 0.36 1.30 10.07
N ASP A 8 0.86 2.24 10.86
CA ASP A 8 0.03 3.00 11.80
C ASP A 8 -0.96 3.89 11.03
N ALA A 9 -0.50 4.56 9.96
CA ALA A 9 -1.36 5.31 9.07
C ALA A 9 -2.44 4.42 8.41
N LEU A 10 -2.08 3.19 7.98
CA LEU A 10 -3.02 2.22 7.43
C LEU A 10 -4.10 1.78 8.44
N GLY A 11 -3.95 2.06 9.73
CA GLY A 11 -5.00 1.89 10.73
C GLY A 11 -6.28 2.70 10.44
N ALA A 12 -6.20 3.74 9.59
CA ALA A 12 -7.38 4.49 9.15
C ALA A 12 -8.22 3.75 8.09
N ALA A 13 -7.68 2.73 7.42
CA ALA A 13 -8.38 1.98 6.39
C ALA A 13 -9.70 1.38 6.93
N PRO A 14 -10.80 1.39 6.14
CA PRO A 14 -10.87 1.73 4.72
C PRO A 14 -11.06 3.23 4.42
N ARG A 15 -10.99 4.11 5.42
CA ARG A 15 -11.05 5.56 5.21
C ARG A 15 -9.76 6.07 4.55
N PRO A 16 -9.75 7.29 3.98
CA PRO A 16 -8.54 7.86 3.39
C PRO A 16 -7.33 7.79 4.33
N VAL A 17 -6.26 7.14 3.89
CA VAL A 17 -4.99 7.04 4.62
C VAL A 17 -4.08 8.16 4.18
N ARG A 18 -3.51 8.86 5.16
CA ARG A 18 -2.59 9.98 4.92
C ARG A 18 -1.33 9.78 5.75
N ILE A 19 -0.20 10.10 5.17
CA ILE A 19 1.13 10.10 5.78
C ILE A 19 1.58 11.55 5.82
N ASP A 20 1.78 12.09 7.01
CA ASP A 20 2.16 13.50 7.23
C ASP A 20 1.25 14.49 6.47
N GLY A 21 -0.06 14.18 6.42
CA GLY A 21 -1.07 14.98 5.71
C GLY A 21 -1.20 14.69 4.20
N THR A 22 -0.28 13.94 3.61
CA THR A 22 -0.26 13.55 2.19
C THR A 22 -1.02 12.24 1.96
N PRO A 23 -1.95 12.15 0.99
CA PRO A 23 -2.58 10.88 0.64
C PRO A 23 -1.54 9.83 0.24
N LEU A 24 -1.72 8.57 0.64
CA LEU A 24 -0.75 7.50 0.38
C LEU A 24 -0.43 7.34 -1.12
N SER A 25 -1.43 7.46 -1.99
CA SER A 25 -1.26 7.39 -3.44
C SER A 25 -0.48 8.56 -4.03
N ALA A 26 -0.45 9.71 -3.34
CA ALA A 26 0.33 10.88 -3.73
C ALA A 26 1.79 10.81 -3.26
N CYS A 27 2.11 9.95 -2.28
CA CYS A 27 3.49 9.69 -1.86
C CYS A 27 4.35 9.02 -2.97
N LEU A 28 3.73 8.60 -4.07
CA LEU A 28 4.37 7.98 -5.23
C LEU A 28 4.57 8.93 -6.42
N ASP A 29 4.26 10.22 -6.24
CA ASP A 29 4.39 11.22 -7.29
C ASP A 29 5.89 11.48 -7.61
N PRO A 30 6.35 11.33 -8.86
CA PRO A 30 7.72 11.60 -9.28
C PRO A 30 8.16 13.06 -9.14
N ALA A 31 7.23 14.00 -8.86
CA ALA A 31 7.58 15.36 -8.44
C ALA A 31 8.23 15.41 -7.04
N THR A 32 8.18 14.30 -6.29
CA THR A 32 8.89 14.10 -5.02
C THR A 32 10.34 13.70 -5.31
N ASP A 33 11.31 14.21 -4.54
CA ASP A 33 12.74 13.98 -4.75
C ASP A 33 13.07 12.45 -4.83
N GLY A 34 13.98 12.05 -5.72
CA GLY A 34 14.22 10.64 -6.03
C GLY A 34 14.76 9.82 -4.84
N THR A 35 15.49 10.47 -3.94
CA THR A 35 15.95 9.88 -2.67
C THR A 35 14.77 9.61 -1.72
N ASP A 36 13.75 10.47 -1.72
CA ASP A 36 12.55 10.29 -0.92
C ASP A 36 11.71 9.12 -1.46
N LEU A 37 11.62 8.97 -2.79
CA LEU A 37 10.86 7.88 -3.41
C LEU A 37 11.42 6.49 -3.05
N GLN A 38 12.74 6.33 -2.98
CA GLN A 38 13.36 5.05 -2.62
C GLN A 38 13.14 4.71 -1.13
N ALA A 39 13.22 5.71 -0.24
CA ALA A 39 12.93 5.54 1.18
C ALA A 39 11.45 5.22 1.44
N VAL A 40 10.54 5.92 0.74
CA VAL A 40 9.10 5.65 0.76
C VAL A 40 8.84 4.23 0.26
N GLY A 41 9.39 3.85 -0.90
CA GLY A 41 9.23 2.50 -1.46
C GLY A 41 9.65 1.40 -0.50
N THR A 42 10.81 1.55 0.15
CA THR A 42 11.30 0.61 1.19
C THR A 42 10.32 0.49 2.35
N SER A 43 9.78 1.61 2.83
CA SER A 43 8.81 1.65 3.94
C SER A 43 7.49 0.97 3.58
N LEU A 44 6.98 1.22 2.37
CA LEU A 44 5.74 0.61 1.89
C LEU A 44 5.88 -0.90 1.73
N VAL A 45 7.02 -1.39 1.19
CA VAL A 45 7.29 -2.83 1.05
C VAL A 45 7.42 -3.51 2.43
N GLY A 46 8.15 -2.89 3.37
CA GLY A 46 8.25 -3.41 4.74
C GLY A 46 6.88 -3.53 5.42
N ALA A 47 6.06 -2.48 5.30
CA ALA A 47 4.70 -2.50 5.83
C ALA A 47 3.83 -3.59 5.19
N ALA A 48 3.93 -3.75 3.86
CA ALA A 48 3.21 -4.79 3.12
C ALA A 48 3.59 -6.19 3.61
N SER A 49 4.89 -6.46 3.79
CA SER A 49 5.38 -7.76 4.22
C SER A 49 4.91 -8.14 5.63
N GLU A 50 4.95 -7.18 6.57
CA GLU A 50 4.45 -7.41 7.92
C GLU A 50 2.93 -7.64 7.97
N LEU A 51 2.18 -6.89 7.15
CA LEU A 51 0.74 -7.07 7.00
C LEU A 51 0.42 -8.43 6.36
N ALA A 52 1.16 -8.85 5.34
CA ALA A 52 1.00 -10.15 4.69
C ALA A 52 1.21 -11.30 5.67
N GLY A 53 2.29 -11.26 6.47
CA GLY A 53 2.51 -12.25 7.52
C GLY A 53 1.35 -12.33 8.53
N SER A 54 0.74 -11.19 8.86
CA SER A 54 -0.41 -11.13 9.77
C SER A 54 -1.71 -11.58 9.13
N ALA A 55 -1.95 -11.23 7.88
CA ALA A 55 -3.12 -11.57 7.09
C ALA A 55 -3.14 -13.06 6.70
N ALA A 56 -1.99 -13.68 6.46
CA ALA A 56 -1.88 -15.13 6.22
C ALA A 56 -2.44 -15.94 7.41
N ARG A 57 -2.29 -15.43 8.64
CA ARG A 57 -2.84 -16.06 9.85
C ARG A 57 -4.33 -15.75 10.07
N ARG A 58 -4.84 -14.64 9.53
CA ARG A 58 -6.23 -14.19 9.67
C ARG A 58 -6.72 -13.58 8.34
N PRO A 59 -7.16 -14.42 7.39
CA PRO A 59 -7.49 -13.97 6.03
C PRO A 59 -8.60 -12.91 5.96
N GLU A 60 -9.52 -12.89 6.93
CA GLU A 60 -10.60 -11.90 7.02
C GLU A 60 -10.32 -10.78 8.05
N GLY A 61 -9.08 -10.70 8.55
CA GLY A 61 -8.70 -9.74 9.58
C GLY A 61 -8.35 -8.35 9.04
N GLU A 62 -8.17 -7.41 9.97
CA GLU A 62 -7.79 -6.03 9.62
C GLU A 62 -6.49 -5.95 8.82
N ALA A 63 -5.51 -6.82 9.09
CA ALA A 63 -4.25 -6.85 8.35
C ALA A 63 -4.48 -7.14 6.85
N ALA A 64 -5.44 -8.01 6.52
CA ALA A 64 -5.79 -8.34 5.14
C ALA A 64 -6.48 -7.16 4.43
N MET A 65 -7.36 -6.45 5.15
CA MET A 65 -7.98 -5.21 4.65
C MET A 65 -6.95 -4.10 4.41
N ARG A 66 -6.04 -3.88 5.37
CA ARG A 66 -4.98 -2.87 5.28
C ARG A 66 -4.00 -3.18 4.15
N LEU A 67 -3.63 -4.45 3.97
CA LEU A 67 -2.79 -4.89 2.85
C LEU A 67 -3.48 -4.65 1.50
N GLY A 68 -4.76 -5.02 1.38
CA GLY A 68 -5.56 -4.72 0.20
C GLY A 68 -5.63 -3.22 -0.09
N TYR A 69 -5.83 -2.40 0.96
CA TYR A 69 -5.85 -0.94 0.83
C TYR A 69 -4.53 -0.39 0.30
N LEU A 70 -3.41 -0.82 0.87
CA LEU A 70 -2.08 -0.41 0.46
C LEU A 70 -1.85 -0.71 -1.03
N VAL A 71 -2.14 -1.93 -1.48
CA VAL A 71 -2.01 -2.32 -2.89
C VAL A 71 -2.89 -1.44 -3.79
N GLY A 72 -4.15 -1.22 -3.42
CA GLY A 72 -5.05 -0.39 -4.22
C GLY A 72 -4.62 1.07 -4.32
N ALA A 73 -4.10 1.63 -3.23
CA ALA A 73 -3.60 3.00 -3.17
C ALA A 73 -2.30 3.17 -3.99
N VAL A 74 -1.41 2.19 -3.94
CA VAL A 74 -0.17 2.17 -4.74
C VAL A 74 -0.49 2.07 -6.24
N GLN A 75 -1.44 1.20 -6.63
CA GLN A 75 -1.92 1.09 -8.00
C GLN A 75 -2.51 2.42 -8.50
N ARG A 76 -3.29 3.11 -7.66
CA ARG A 76 -3.85 4.43 -7.97
C ARG A 76 -2.75 5.48 -8.17
N GLY A 77 -1.74 5.51 -7.28
CA GLY A 77 -0.62 6.44 -7.38
C GLY A 77 0.19 6.23 -8.66
N ALA A 78 0.53 4.98 -8.97
CA ALA A 78 1.26 4.63 -10.19
C ALA A 78 0.50 5.02 -11.47
N GLY A 79 -0.83 4.85 -11.49
CA GLY A 79 -1.68 5.26 -12.62
C GLY A 79 -1.76 6.78 -12.83
N ARG A 80 -1.58 7.59 -11.76
CA ARG A 80 -1.59 9.06 -11.85
C ARG A 80 -0.26 9.65 -12.33
N ALA A 81 0.84 9.04 -11.91
CA ALA A 81 2.18 9.56 -12.09
C ALA A 81 2.74 9.43 -13.53
N ASN A 82 1.97 8.91 -14.52
CA ASN A 82 2.50 8.46 -15.83
C ASN A 82 3.79 7.65 -15.65
N ALA A 83 3.86 6.86 -14.58
CA ALA A 83 5.14 6.49 -14.03
C ALA A 83 5.81 5.40 -14.86
N GLN A 84 6.85 5.78 -15.61
CA GLN A 84 7.66 4.82 -16.33
C GLN A 84 8.77 4.26 -15.42
N GLY A 85 8.86 2.93 -15.33
CA GLY A 85 9.99 2.20 -14.74
C GLY A 85 9.95 2.00 -13.21
N ILE A 86 10.29 3.03 -12.43
CA ILE A 86 10.57 2.88 -10.99
C ILE A 86 9.31 2.53 -10.19
N ASN A 87 8.18 3.18 -10.48
CA ASN A 87 6.93 2.91 -9.77
C ASN A 87 6.33 1.54 -10.14
N SER A 88 6.57 1.02 -11.36
CA SER A 88 6.09 -0.31 -11.74
C SER A 88 6.75 -1.44 -10.95
N GLU A 89 8.06 -1.33 -10.65
CA GLU A 89 8.75 -2.33 -9.83
C GLU A 89 8.28 -2.28 -8.37
N LEU A 90 8.05 -1.08 -7.83
CA LEU A 90 7.50 -0.93 -6.47
C LEU A 90 6.10 -1.52 -6.35
N VAL A 91 5.21 -1.20 -7.30
CA VAL A 91 3.85 -1.79 -7.36
C VAL A 91 3.95 -3.31 -7.40
N ARG A 92 4.79 -3.86 -8.28
CA ARG A 92 4.98 -5.29 -8.43
C ARG A 92 5.44 -5.96 -7.13
N ARG A 93 6.39 -5.36 -6.39
CA ARG A 93 6.84 -5.90 -5.10
C ARG A 93 5.73 -5.93 -4.05
N ILE A 94 4.93 -4.87 -3.96
CA ILE A 94 3.81 -4.82 -3.00
C ILE A 94 2.70 -5.81 -3.39
N GLU A 95 2.46 -6.01 -4.69
CA GLU A 95 1.55 -7.04 -5.19
C GLU A 95 2.04 -8.47 -4.88
N GLN A 96 3.35 -8.70 -4.88
CA GLN A 96 3.92 -10.00 -4.47
C GLN A 96 3.59 -10.33 -3.01
N GLU A 97 3.58 -9.34 -2.11
CA GLU A 97 3.18 -9.57 -0.71
C GLU A 97 1.69 -9.92 -0.59
N LEU A 98 0.84 -9.31 -1.42
CA LEU A 98 -0.58 -9.69 -1.50
C LEU A 98 -0.78 -11.11 -2.04
N ALA A 99 0.10 -11.59 -2.92
CA ALA A 99 0.04 -12.95 -3.44
C ALA A 99 0.32 -14.04 -2.38
N LEU A 100 0.87 -13.65 -1.22
CA LEU A 100 1.13 -14.56 -0.09
C LEU A 100 -0.11 -14.79 0.80
N VAL A 101 -1.19 -14.05 0.58
CA VAL A 101 -2.45 -14.16 1.35
C VAL A 101 -3.59 -14.60 0.45
N ASP A 102 -4.77 -14.89 1.01
CA ASP A 102 -5.96 -15.20 0.19
C ASP A 102 -6.50 -13.91 -0.50
N PRO A 103 -6.29 -13.74 -1.83
CA PRO A 103 -6.78 -12.57 -2.55
C PRO A 103 -8.32 -12.59 -2.71
N GLY A 104 -8.94 -13.76 -2.49
CA GLY A 104 -10.38 -13.98 -2.51
C GLY A 104 -11.07 -13.68 -1.18
N SER A 105 -10.34 -13.30 -0.13
CA SER A 105 -10.96 -12.86 1.12
C SER A 105 -11.79 -11.59 0.94
N ARG A 106 -12.85 -11.43 1.74
CA ARG A 106 -13.67 -10.21 1.70
C ARG A 106 -12.84 -9.00 2.13
N ALA A 107 -12.04 -9.16 3.19
CA ALA A 107 -11.17 -8.12 3.69
C ALA A 107 -10.22 -7.57 2.62
N VAL A 108 -9.49 -8.42 1.89
CA VAL A 108 -8.58 -7.98 0.81
C VAL A 108 -9.34 -7.22 -0.28
N ARG A 109 -10.47 -7.74 -0.76
CA ARG A 109 -11.24 -7.09 -1.83
C ARG A 109 -11.77 -5.72 -1.43
N GLU A 110 -12.25 -5.59 -0.19
CA GLU A 110 -12.72 -4.31 0.36
C GLU A 110 -11.57 -3.31 0.48
N GLY A 111 -10.44 -3.76 1.02
CA GLY A 111 -9.20 -2.99 1.04
C GLY A 111 -8.82 -2.48 -0.34
N LEU A 112 -8.70 -3.37 -1.34
CA LEU A 112 -8.34 -3.02 -2.72
C LEU A 112 -9.25 -1.95 -3.31
N ARG A 113 -10.57 -2.10 -3.17
CA ARG A 113 -11.52 -1.09 -3.66
C ARG A 113 -11.37 0.25 -2.93
N ALA A 114 -11.20 0.22 -1.62
CA ALA A 114 -11.05 1.43 -0.82
C ALA A 114 -9.73 2.17 -1.14
N GLY A 115 -8.62 1.43 -1.30
CA GLY A 115 -7.33 1.99 -1.68
C GLY A 115 -7.36 2.63 -3.08
N ARG A 116 -7.97 1.96 -4.06
CA ARG A 116 -8.09 2.51 -5.43
C ARG A 116 -8.93 3.79 -5.49
N SER A 117 -9.91 3.94 -4.61
CA SER A 117 -10.82 5.10 -4.59
C SER A 117 -10.30 6.25 -3.74
N THR A 118 -9.84 5.95 -2.52
CA THR A 118 -9.55 6.94 -1.46
C THR A 118 -8.09 7.01 -1.03
N GLY A 119 -7.27 6.06 -1.49
CA GLY A 119 -5.83 6.01 -1.21
C GLY A 119 -5.10 7.25 -1.62
#